data_AF-A0A142WZG3-F1
#
_entry.id   AF-A0A142WZG3-F1
#
_cell.length_a   1.000
_cell.length_b   1.000
_cell.length_c   1.000
_cell.angle_alpha   90.00
_cell.angle_beta   90.00
_cell.angle_gamma   90.00
#
_symmetry.space_group_name_H-M   'P 1'
#
loop_
_entity.id
_entity.type
_entity.pdbx_description
1 polymer ?
#
loop_
_entity_poly.entity_id
_entity_poly.type
_entity_poly.pdbx_seq_one_letter_code
_entity_poly.pdbx_strand_id
1 'polypeptide(L)'
;MADPVKSVESEKSRAPAPSTRGVWGLVFSTIFGVTMLTLCLGCGIALYSFRPVLAHSPEAAVRLKDEVLHITVPQLFAPKGTIDWNLAYLLRMRGAYFEHSKADGEIVLLQVDSRFLANPELRDHIRKTLLDKGATGVPLRRDSVSFQDYMIQNKPVQFRFEKGRSATNDKPYYIVDGVVHGKTGEVLIGIRLEADAWDESQMMGMLESIQ
;
A
#
# COMPACT_ATOMS: atom_id res chain seq x y z
N MET A 1 -76.83 -61.88 -18.92
CA MET A 1 -76.49 -60.45 -18.83
C MET A 1 -75.10 -60.38 -18.22
N ALA A 2 -74.10 -60.22 -19.08
CA ALA A 2 -72.69 -60.17 -18.70
C ALA A 2 -72.14 -58.85 -19.25
N ASP A 3 -71.58 -58.04 -18.36
CA ASP A 3 -71.01 -56.73 -18.66
C ASP A 3 -69.72 -56.87 -19.49
N PRO A 4 -69.47 -55.98 -20.48
CA PRO A 4 -68.21 -55.96 -21.19
C PRO A 4 -67.13 -55.25 -20.36
N VAL A 5 -66.03 -55.97 -20.17
CA VAL A 5 -64.77 -55.49 -19.59
C VAL A 5 -64.22 -54.35 -20.44
N LYS A 6 -64.22 -53.12 -19.89
CA LYS A 6 -63.50 -51.97 -20.44
C LYS A 6 -62.00 -52.14 -20.19
N SER A 7 -61.25 -52.46 -21.25
CA SER A 7 -59.80 -52.37 -21.27
C SER A 7 -59.35 -50.92 -21.12
N VAL A 8 -58.76 -50.59 -19.97
CA VAL A 8 -58.06 -49.32 -19.74
C VAL A 8 -56.71 -49.42 -20.44
N GLU A 9 -56.63 -48.85 -21.63
CA GLU A 9 -55.40 -48.69 -22.38
C GLU A 9 -54.51 -47.69 -21.62
N SER A 10 -53.40 -48.19 -21.08
CA SER A 10 -52.37 -47.40 -20.40
C SER A 10 -51.74 -46.44 -21.41
N GLU A 11 -52.24 -45.20 -21.45
CA GLU A 11 -51.65 -44.10 -22.20
C GLU A 11 -50.27 -43.77 -21.61
N LYS A 12 -49.25 -44.39 -22.20
CA LYS A 12 -47.84 -44.15 -21.91
C LYS A 12 -47.51 -42.72 -22.26
N SER A 13 -47.63 -41.84 -21.27
CA SER A 13 -47.23 -40.42 -21.30
C SER A 13 -45.82 -40.30 -21.87
N ARG A 14 -45.72 -39.95 -23.16
CA ARG A 14 -44.46 -39.58 -23.80
C ARG A 14 -44.13 -38.18 -23.31
N ALA A 15 -43.07 -38.06 -22.53
CA ALA A 15 -42.52 -36.77 -22.13
C ALA A 15 -42.27 -35.89 -23.38
N PRO A 16 -42.66 -34.61 -23.38
CA PRO A 16 -42.45 -33.74 -24.52
C PRO A 16 -40.95 -33.58 -24.81
N ALA A 17 -40.57 -33.68 -26.08
CA ALA A 17 -39.20 -33.46 -26.52
C ALA A 17 -38.76 -32.02 -26.16
N PRO A 18 -37.55 -31.82 -25.60
CA PRO A 18 -37.11 -30.52 -25.16
C PRO A 18 -37.05 -29.54 -26.34
N SER A 19 -37.69 -28.38 -26.18
CA SER A 19 -37.67 -27.34 -27.22
C SER A 19 -36.25 -26.77 -27.35
N THR A 20 -35.75 -26.68 -28.57
CA THR A 20 -34.38 -26.20 -28.89
C THR A 20 -34.09 -24.80 -28.36
N ARG A 21 -35.11 -23.95 -28.20
CA ARG A 21 -34.98 -22.61 -27.59
C ARG A 21 -34.63 -22.67 -26.09
N GLY A 22 -35.14 -23.67 -25.36
CA GLY A 22 -34.83 -23.86 -23.94
C GLY A 22 -33.38 -24.31 -23.69
N VAL A 23 -32.86 -25.17 -24.57
CA VAL A 23 -31.49 -25.68 -24.48
C VAL A 23 -30.46 -24.54 -24.67
N TRP A 24 -30.66 -23.66 -25.66
CA TRP A 24 -29.77 -22.52 -25.89
C TRP A 24 -29.76 -21.53 -24.71
N GLY A 25 -30.91 -21.24 -24.11
CA GLY A 25 -30.98 -20.39 -22.92
C GLY A 25 -30.18 -20.94 -21.74
N LEU A 26 -30.24 -22.26 -21.52
CA LEU A 26 -29.48 -22.93 -20.46
C LEU A 26 -27.97 -22.92 -20.73
N VAL A 27 -27.55 -23.09 -21.98
CA VAL A 27 -26.14 -22.99 -22.39
C VAL A 27 -25.61 -21.57 -22.16
N PHE A 28 -26.32 -20.53 -22.60
CA PHE A 28 -25.88 -19.15 -22.38
C PHE A 28 -25.81 -18.78 -20.90
N SER A 29 -26.79 -19.20 -20.10
CA SER A 29 -26.77 -18.98 -18.64
C SER A 29 -25.58 -19.65 -17.97
N THR A 30 -25.24 -20.88 -18.38
CA THR A 30 -24.09 -21.61 -17.85
C THR A 30 -22.77 -20.94 -18.24
N ILE A 31 -22.61 -20.54 -19.50
CA ILE A 31 -21.42 -19.84 -19.98
C ILE A 31 -21.25 -18.50 -19.25
N PHE A 32 -22.33 -17.72 -19.10
CA PHE A 32 -22.28 -16.46 -18.37
C PHE A 32 -21.93 -16.67 -16.90
N GLY A 33 -22.54 -17.65 -16.24
CA GLY A 33 -22.25 -17.98 -14.84
C GLY A 33 -20.80 -18.40 -14.62
N VAL A 34 -20.27 -19.29 -15.48
CA VAL A 34 -18.86 -19.72 -15.42
C VAL A 34 -17.92 -18.55 -15.72
N THR A 35 -18.21 -17.74 -16.73
CA THR A 35 -17.37 -16.59 -17.11
C THR A 35 -17.30 -15.59 -15.97
N MET A 36 -18.44 -15.23 -15.38
CA MET A 36 -18.50 -14.32 -14.24
C MET A 36 -17.74 -14.87 -13.03
N LEU A 37 -17.90 -16.16 -12.72
CA LEU A 37 -17.16 -16.81 -11.63
C LEU A 37 -15.65 -16.79 -11.87
N THR A 38 -15.21 -17.14 -13.08
CA THR A 38 -13.78 -17.12 -13.43
C THR A 38 -13.19 -15.71 -13.38
N LEU A 39 -13.94 -14.69 -13.80
CA LEU A 39 -13.53 -13.28 -13.68
C LEU A 39 -13.39 -12.87 -12.20
N CYS A 40 -14.38 -13.20 -11.37
CA CYS A 40 -14.34 -12.92 -9.93
C CYS A 40 -13.15 -13.60 -9.23
N LEU A 41 -12.90 -14.88 -9.53
CA LEU A 41 -11.76 -15.62 -8.99
C LEU A 41 -10.43 -15.05 -9.49
N GLY A 42 -10.34 -14.69 -10.77
CA GLY A 42 -9.17 -14.05 -11.36
C GLY A 42 -8.85 -12.71 -10.70
N CYS A 43 -9.85 -11.85 -10.50
CA CYS A 43 -9.70 -10.59 -9.77
C CYS A 43 -9.27 -10.81 -8.31
N GLY A 44 -9.84 -11.81 -7.63
CA GLY A 44 -9.46 -12.17 -6.27
C GLY A 44 -8.00 -12.61 -6.13
N ILE A 45 -7.53 -13.47 -7.05
CA ILE A 45 -6.13 -13.93 -7.10
C ILE A 45 -5.19 -12.76 -7.42
N ALA A 46 -5.57 -11.88 -8.36
CA ALA A 46 -4.80 -10.71 -8.69
C ALA A 46 -4.65 -9.78 -7.46
N LEU A 47 -5.76 -9.44 -6.79
CA LEU A 47 -5.75 -8.62 -5.57
C LEU A 47 -4.93 -9.26 -4.44
N TYR A 48 -5.00 -10.58 -4.27
CA TYR A 48 -4.19 -11.30 -3.29
C TYR A 48 -2.69 -11.21 -3.59
N SER A 49 -2.32 -11.27 -4.87
CA SER A 49 -0.92 -11.17 -5.32
C SER A 49 -0.34 -9.76 -5.17
N PHE A 50 -1.19 -8.72 -5.07
CA PHE A 50 -0.77 -7.33 -4.86
C PHE A 50 -0.73 -6.91 -3.38
N ARG A 51 -0.63 -7.85 -2.43
CA ARG A 51 -0.49 -7.50 -1.02
C ARG A 51 0.94 -7.05 -0.70
N PRO A 52 1.11 -6.04 0.16
CA PRO A 52 2.43 -5.68 0.65
C PRO A 52 3.00 -6.83 1.49
N VAL A 53 4.27 -7.15 1.27
CA VAL A 53 5.03 -8.11 2.05
C VAL A 53 5.76 -7.36 3.16
N LEU A 54 5.39 -7.64 4.40
CA LEU A 54 6.05 -7.13 5.59
C LEU A 54 7.05 -8.17 6.08
N ALA A 55 8.32 -7.79 6.20
CA ALA A 55 9.37 -8.65 6.73
C ALA A 55 9.98 -8.04 7.98
N HIS A 56 9.83 -8.71 9.12
CA HIS A 56 10.38 -8.29 10.42
C HIS A 56 11.83 -8.75 10.57
N SER A 57 12.72 -8.19 9.74
CA SER A 57 14.16 -8.47 9.78
C SER A 57 14.93 -7.17 10.00
N PRO A 58 15.54 -6.96 11.17
CA PRO A 58 16.38 -5.80 11.44
C PRO A 58 17.54 -5.68 10.44
N GLU A 59 18.16 -6.80 10.08
CA GLU A 59 19.25 -6.84 9.09
C GLU A 59 18.78 -6.46 7.69
N ALA A 60 17.56 -6.83 7.30
CA ALA A 60 16.99 -6.41 6.03
C ALA A 60 16.70 -4.90 6.01
N ALA A 61 16.25 -4.33 7.12
CA ALA A 61 15.98 -2.89 7.23
C ALA A 61 17.26 -2.06 7.05
N VAL A 62 18.36 -2.46 7.69
CA VAL A 62 19.66 -1.78 7.55
C VAL A 62 20.18 -1.87 6.11
N ARG A 63 20.15 -3.07 5.52
CA ARG A 63 20.57 -3.26 4.12
C ARG A 63 19.73 -2.43 3.16
N LEU A 64 18.40 -2.46 3.31
CA LEU A 64 17.50 -1.70 2.45
C LEU A 64 17.68 -0.19 2.61
N LYS A 65 17.90 0.30 3.84
CA LYS A 65 18.25 1.70 4.10
C LYS A 65 19.47 2.08 3.25
N ASP A 66 20.57 1.33 3.34
CA ASP A 66 21.79 1.63 2.58
C ASP A 66 21.66 1.42 1.06
N GLU A 67 20.76 0.54 0.61
CA GLU A 67 20.39 0.38 -0.81
C GLU A 67 19.61 1.59 -1.35
N VAL A 68 18.72 2.16 -0.55
CA VAL A 68 17.79 3.20 -0.96
C VAL A 68 18.40 4.59 -0.86
N LEU A 69 18.99 4.90 0.31
CA LEU A 69 19.44 6.23 0.68
C LEU A 69 20.51 6.17 1.78
N HIS A 70 21.64 6.85 1.60
CA HIS A 70 22.63 6.90 2.66
C HIS A 70 22.22 7.95 3.70
N ILE A 71 21.72 7.48 4.84
CA ILE A 71 21.26 8.32 5.95
C ILE A 71 21.72 7.72 7.29
N THR A 72 22.11 8.59 8.22
CA THR A 72 22.50 8.22 9.59
C THR A 72 21.29 8.26 10.49
N VAL A 73 20.72 7.08 10.79
CA VAL A 73 19.57 6.95 11.70
C VAL A 73 20.06 7.11 13.15
N PRO A 74 19.41 7.95 13.98
CA PRO A 74 19.80 8.13 15.38
C PRO A 74 19.74 6.82 16.17
N GLN A 75 20.66 6.64 17.11
CA GLN A 75 20.81 5.38 17.86
C GLN A 75 19.57 4.98 18.67
N LEU A 76 18.69 5.95 18.99
CA LEU A 76 17.45 5.68 19.70
C LEU A 76 16.40 4.96 18.83
N PHE A 77 16.60 4.90 17.51
CA PHE A 77 15.73 4.21 16.57
C PHE A 77 16.33 2.85 16.18
N ALA A 78 15.67 1.78 16.58
CA ALA A 78 16.08 0.42 16.27
C ALA A 78 15.47 -0.03 14.93
N PRO A 79 16.23 -0.70 14.05
CA PRO A 79 15.69 -1.29 12.83
C PRO A 79 14.68 -2.38 13.16
N LYS A 80 13.53 -2.37 12.48
CA LYS A 80 12.43 -3.31 12.77
C LYS A 80 12.09 -4.20 11.59
N GLY A 81 12.09 -3.65 10.38
CA GLY A 81 11.79 -4.46 9.22
C GLY A 81 11.71 -3.67 7.93
N THR A 82 11.19 -4.37 6.93
CA THR A 82 11.01 -3.85 5.58
C THR A 82 9.58 -4.06 5.09
N ILE A 83 9.18 -3.21 4.17
CA ILE A 83 7.93 -3.27 3.42
C ILE A 83 8.33 -3.43 1.96
N ASP A 84 7.85 -4.44 1.25
CA ASP A 84 7.99 -4.54 -0.22
C ASP A 84 6.60 -4.69 -0.82
N TRP A 85 6.28 -3.84 -1.79
CA TRP A 85 5.03 -3.87 -2.51
C TRP A 85 5.29 -3.73 -4.01
N ASN A 86 5.00 -4.79 -4.76
CA ASN A 86 5.13 -4.82 -6.21
C ASN A 86 3.74 -4.78 -6.87
N LEU A 87 3.42 -3.66 -7.52
CA LEU A 87 2.19 -3.46 -8.28
C LEU A 87 2.43 -3.83 -9.74
N ALA A 88 2.23 -5.11 -10.04
CA ALA A 88 2.20 -5.67 -11.40
C ALA A 88 3.38 -5.26 -12.30
N TYR A 89 4.59 -5.15 -11.74
CA TYR A 89 5.81 -4.67 -12.44
C TYR A 89 5.76 -3.21 -12.91
N LEU A 90 4.68 -2.47 -12.65
CA LEU A 90 4.52 -1.07 -13.04
C LEU A 90 5.18 -0.13 -12.04
N LEU A 91 5.07 -0.49 -10.76
CA LEU A 91 5.51 0.31 -9.64
C LEU A 91 5.95 -0.63 -8.52
N ARG A 92 7.15 -0.40 -8.02
CA ARG A 92 7.70 -1.14 -6.89
C ARG A 92 7.95 -0.16 -5.76
N MET A 93 7.35 -0.42 -4.62
CA MET A 93 7.62 0.31 -3.39
C MET A 93 8.41 -0.57 -2.45
N ARG A 94 9.52 -0.06 -1.95
CA ARG A 94 10.31 -0.75 -0.93
C ARG A 94 10.56 0.23 0.18
N GLY A 95 10.38 -0.17 1.42
CA GLY A 95 10.68 0.69 2.54
C GLY A 95 11.32 -0.03 3.70
N ALA A 96 12.13 0.71 4.44
CA ALA A 96 12.69 0.29 5.72
C ALA A 96 12.04 1.12 6.81
N TYR A 97 11.72 0.50 7.94
CA TYR A 97 11.17 1.21 9.08
C TYR A 97 11.94 0.90 10.36
N PHE A 98 12.04 1.94 11.19
CA PHE A 98 12.77 1.95 12.45
C PHE A 98 11.84 2.47 13.53
N GLU A 99 11.85 1.86 14.70
CA GLU A 99 11.01 2.29 15.83
C GLU A 99 11.87 2.88 16.94
N HIS A 100 11.36 3.91 17.59
CA HIS A 100 12.00 4.53 18.73
C HIS A 100 11.98 3.57 19.94
N SER A 101 13.12 3.47 20.63
CA SER A 101 13.34 2.49 21.69
C SER A 101 12.61 2.81 23.01
N LYS A 102 12.26 4.08 23.25
CA LYS A 102 11.75 4.56 24.55
C LYS A 102 10.38 5.25 24.51
N ALA A 103 9.87 5.54 23.32
CA ALA A 103 8.65 6.34 23.13
C ALA A 103 7.94 5.86 21.87
N ASP A 104 6.69 6.26 21.67
CA ASP A 104 6.00 6.00 20.42
C ASP A 104 6.58 6.89 19.32
N GLY A 105 7.30 6.27 18.39
CA GLY A 105 7.85 6.95 17.24
C GLY A 105 8.44 5.98 16.23
N GLU A 106 8.45 6.40 14.98
CA GLU A 106 8.96 5.63 13.87
C GLU A 106 9.63 6.53 12.83
N ILE A 107 10.62 5.98 12.14
CA ILE A 107 11.19 6.53 10.92
C ILE A 107 10.87 5.54 9.81
N VAL A 108 10.27 6.02 8.74
CA VAL A 108 9.95 5.25 7.54
C VAL A 108 10.69 5.85 6.37
N LEU A 109 11.46 5.02 5.67
CA LEU A 109 12.06 5.34 4.38
C LEU A 109 11.32 4.52 3.35
N LEU A 110 10.57 5.16 2.45
CA LEU A 110 9.77 4.50 1.42
C LEU A 110 10.26 4.93 0.04
N GLN A 111 10.98 4.05 -0.63
CA GLN A 111 11.37 4.20 -2.02
C GLN A 111 10.21 3.83 -2.94
N VAL A 112 9.96 4.67 -3.94
CA VAL A 112 9.13 4.34 -5.09
C VAL A 112 10.03 4.26 -6.32
N ASP A 113 10.07 3.09 -6.93
CA ASP A 113 10.69 2.84 -8.21
C ASP A 113 9.60 2.55 -9.25
N SER A 114 9.66 3.26 -10.37
CA SER A 114 8.75 3.05 -11.49
C SER A 114 9.40 3.50 -12.79
N ARG A 115 9.10 2.76 -13.86
CA ARG A 115 9.43 3.15 -15.25
C ARG A 115 8.90 4.54 -15.62
N PHE A 116 7.89 5.01 -14.89
CA PHE A 116 7.24 6.28 -15.10
C PHE A 116 8.02 7.49 -14.56
N LEU A 117 9.03 7.27 -13.73
CA LEU A 117 9.86 8.35 -13.16
C LEU A 117 10.69 9.10 -14.23
N ALA A 118 10.83 8.52 -15.43
CA ALA A 118 11.43 9.20 -16.57
C ALA A 118 10.58 10.38 -17.09
N ASN A 119 9.27 10.40 -16.82
CA ASN A 119 8.39 11.51 -17.16
C ASN A 119 8.34 12.51 -15.98
N PRO A 120 8.77 13.77 -16.17
CA PRO A 120 8.77 14.79 -15.11
C PRO A 120 7.40 15.02 -14.47
N GLU A 121 6.32 15.09 -15.26
CA GLU A 121 4.96 15.36 -14.76
C GLU A 121 4.48 14.24 -13.83
N LEU A 122 4.76 13.00 -14.22
CA LEU A 122 4.35 11.83 -13.44
C LEU A 122 5.23 11.66 -12.20
N ARG A 123 6.52 11.98 -12.28
CA ARG A 123 7.40 12.05 -11.11
C ARG A 123 6.89 13.08 -10.11
N ASP A 124 6.52 14.28 -10.55
CA ASP A 124 6.00 15.33 -9.68
C ASP A 124 4.66 14.92 -9.05
N HIS A 125 3.80 14.24 -9.82
CA HIS A 125 2.57 13.65 -9.30
C HIS A 125 2.84 12.57 -8.23
N ILE A 126 3.84 11.71 -8.42
CA ILE A 126 4.27 10.72 -7.43
C ILE A 126 4.78 11.42 -6.16
N ARG A 127 5.66 12.42 -6.30
CA ARG A 127 6.18 13.19 -5.16
C ARG A 127 5.06 13.84 -4.36
N LYS A 128 4.11 14.49 -5.04
CA LYS A 128 2.94 15.09 -4.40
C LYS A 128 2.09 14.04 -3.69
N THR A 129 1.82 12.91 -4.34
CA THR A 129 1.02 11.83 -3.75
C THR A 129 1.69 11.24 -2.50
N LEU A 130 3.01 11.05 -2.52
CA LEU A 130 3.77 10.60 -1.35
C LEU A 130 3.65 11.57 -0.18
N LEU A 131 3.80 12.88 -0.43
CA LEU A 131 3.63 13.91 0.59
C LEU A 131 2.18 14.01 1.08
N ASP A 132 1.19 13.91 0.19
CA ASP A 132 -0.23 14.01 0.57
C ASP A 132 -0.69 12.82 1.41
N LYS A 133 -0.14 11.62 1.19
CA LYS A 133 -0.45 10.42 1.97
C LYS A 133 0.39 10.30 3.25
N GLY A 134 1.62 10.81 3.23
CA GLY A 134 2.58 10.65 4.32
C GLY A 134 3.04 9.19 4.49
N ALA A 135 4.07 8.96 5.31
CA ALA A 135 4.58 7.61 5.54
C ALA A 135 4.03 6.94 6.81
N THR A 136 3.58 7.73 7.79
CA THR A 136 3.37 7.27 9.18
C THR A 136 1.90 6.98 9.50
N GLY A 137 0.98 7.19 8.55
CA GLY A 137 -0.39 6.63 8.53
C GLY A 137 -1.34 7.06 9.66
N VAL A 138 -0.88 7.80 10.68
CA VAL A 138 -1.71 8.19 11.83
C VAL A 138 -2.38 9.54 11.58
N PRO A 139 -3.73 9.61 11.62
CA PRO A 139 -4.43 10.88 11.52
C PRO A 139 -4.20 11.72 12.78
N LEU A 140 -3.60 12.90 12.59
CA LEU A 140 -3.46 13.90 13.63
C LEU A 140 -4.54 14.99 13.52
N ARG A 141 -5.01 15.47 14.68
CA ARG A 141 -5.60 16.79 14.78
C ARG A 141 -4.45 17.80 14.74
N ARG A 142 -4.33 18.48 13.61
CA ARG A 142 -3.23 19.41 13.31
C ARG A 142 -3.31 20.66 14.18
N ASP A 143 -2.21 20.95 14.87
CA ASP A 143 -2.01 22.19 15.62
C ASP A 143 -1.24 23.22 14.77
N SER A 144 -0.18 22.77 14.09
CA SER A 144 0.64 23.64 13.23
C SER A 144 1.31 22.87 12.09
N VAL A 145 1.48 23.53 10.96
CA VAL A 145 2.27 23.03 9.83
C VAL A 145 3.25 24.11 9.39
N SER A 146 4.52 23.76 9.20
CA SER A 146 5.55 24.60 8.61
C SER A 146 6.32 23.84 7.54
N PHE A 147 6.96 24.59 6.65
CA PHE A 147 7.79 24.04 5.59
C PHE A 147 9.18 24.63 5.73
N GLN A 148 10.20 23.78 5.62
CA GLN A 148 11.59 24.19 5.71
C GLN A 148 12.38 23.56 4.58
N ASP A 149 13.21 24.35 3.91
CA ASP A 149 14.03 23.90 2.80
C ASP A 149 15.43 23.52 3.30
N TYR A 150 15.90 22.34 2.90
CA TYR A 150 17.23 21.82 3.21
C TYR A 150 17.99 21.54 1.93
N MET A 151 19.31 21.73 1.97
CA MET A 151 20.19 21.38 0.86
C MET A 151 20.61 19.92 0.99
N ILE A 152 19.96 19.03 0.25
CA ILE A 152 20.26 17.60 0.22
C ILE A 152 20.87 17.26 -1.14
N GLN A 153 22.07 16.68 -1.17
CA GLN A 153 22.79 16.38 -2.44
C GLN A 153 22.88 17.60 -3.39
N ASN A 154 23.15 18.80 -2.86
CA ASN A 154 23.16 20.08 -3.59
C ASN A 154 21.82 20.46 -4.27
N LYS A 155 20.70 19.87 -3.86
CA LYS A 155 19.35 20.23 -4.31
C LYS A 155 18.51 20.73 -3.14
N PRO A 156 17.73 21.80 -3.32
CA PRO A 156 16.77 22.22 -2.31
C PRO A 156 15.67 21.17 -2.20
N VAL A 157 15.47 20.62 -1.01
CA VAL A 157 14.40 19.71 -0.66
C VAL A 157 13.57 20.33 0.45
N GLN A 158 12.27 20.49 0.19
CA GLN A 158 11.33 20.98 1.18
C GLN A 158 10.84 19.83 2.05
N PHE A 159 10.99 19.99 3.36
CA PHE A 159 10.42 19.14 4.38
C PHE A 159 9.20 19.82 5.02
N ARG A 160 8.12 19.05 5.19
CA ARG A 160 6.92 19.47 5.90
C ARG A 160 7.03 19.03 7.35
N PHE A 161 6.98 20.00 8.26
CA PHE A 161 6.93 19.80 9.69
C PHE A 161 5.51 20.00 10.17
N GLU A 162 4.98 19.02 10.87
CA GLU A 162 3.64 19.04 11.43
C GLU A 162 3.71 18.74 12.92
N LYS A 163 2.98 19.53 13.71
CA LYS A 163 2.71 19.25 15.11
C LYS A 163 1.22 19.04 15.26
N GLY A 164 0.84 18.03 16.00
CA GLY A 164 -0.57 17.76 16.25
C GLY A 164 -0.77 16.73 17.33
N ARG A 165 -2.03 16.45 17.63
CA ARG A 165 -2.42 15.42 18.59
C ARG A 165 -3.04 14.24 17.89
N SER A 166 -2.66 13.04 18.32
CA SER A 166 -3.29 11.82 17.81
C SER A 166 -4.79 11.83 18.10
N ALA A 167 -5.59 11.45 17.10
CA ALA A 167 -7.03 11.35 17.25
C ALA A 167 -7.47 10.21 18.20
N THR A 168 -6.59 9.23 18.45
CA THR A 168 -6.93 8.04 19.24
C THR A 168 -6.61 8.18 20.73
N ASN A 169 -5.51 8.84 21.08
CA ASN A 169 -5.01 8.90 22.46
C ASN A 169 -4.70 10.33 22.96
N ASP A 170 -4.99 11.36 22.15
CA ASP A 170 -4.73 12.78 22.44
C ASP A 170 -3.26 13.14 22.77
N LYS A 171 -2.32 12.23 22.52
CA LYS A 171 -0.89 12.50 22.72
C LYS A 171 -0.34 13.44 21.65
N PRO A 172 0.54 14.38 22.00
CA PRO A 172 1.20 15.26 21.04
C PRO A 172 2.31 14.53 20.26
N TYR A 173 2.36 14.74 18.95
CA TYR A 173 3.38 14.20 18.06
C TYR A 173 3.96 15.29 17.16
N TYR A 174 5.21 15.07 16.77
CA TYR A 174 5.86 15.71 15.65
C TYR A 174 5.89 14.75 14.47
N ILE A 175 5.53 15.26 13.30
CA ILE A 175 5.68 14.57 12.02
C ILE A 175 6.59 15.40 11.13
N VAL A 176 7.53 14.73 10.47
CA VAL A 176 8.35 15.34 9.42
C VAL A 176 8.29 14.46 8.18
N ASP A 177 7.81 15.03 7.08
CA ASP A 177 7.76 14.35 5.79
C ASP A 177 8.61 15.11 4.76
N GLY A 178 9.35 14.39 3.93
CA GLY A 178 10.06 14.97 2.80
C GLY A 178 10.33 13.92 1.72
N VAL A 179 10.47 14.35 0.48
CA VAL A 179 10.80 13.44 -0.63
C VAL A 179 12.15 13.83 -1.21
N VAL A 180 13.11 12.93 -1.11
CA VAL A 180 14.47 13.07 -1.64
C VAL A 180 14.69 12.13 -2.83
N HIS A 181 15.73 12.40 -3.60
CA HIS A 181 16.15 11.49 -4.65
C HIS A 181 17.10 10.43 -4.07
N GLY A 182 16.69 9.17 -4.10
CA GLY A 182 17.53 8.04 -3.70
C GLY A 182 18.34 7.47 -4.87
N LYS A 183 18.94 6.29 -4.67
CA LYS A 183 19.82 5.68 -5.68
C LYS A 183 19.11 5.24 -6.96
N THR A 184 17.87 4.74 -6.85
CA THR A 184 17.11 4.22 -8.00
C THR A 184 15.73 4.83 -8.17
N GLY A 185 15.36 5.83 -7.36
CA GLY A 185 14.02 6.42 -7.42
C GLY A 185 13.79 7.48 -6.35
N GLU A 186 12.55 7.93 -6.23
CA GLU A 186 12.15 8.90 -5.20
C GLU A 186 11.96 8.19 -3.85
N VAL A 187 12.41 8.82 -2.77
CA VAL A 187 12.35 8.27 -1.42
C VAL A 187 11.58 9.23 -0.53
N LEU A 188 10.42 8.79 -0.06
CA LEU A 188 9.69 9.45 1.01
C LEU A 188 10.37 9.13 2.33
N ILE A 189 10.75 10.15 3.06
CA ILE A 189 11.22 10.09 4.44
C ILE A 189 10.06 10.59 5.29
N GLY A 190 9.56 9.74 6.19
CA GLY A 190 8.57 10.12 7.18
C GLY A 190 9.08 9.81 8.57
N ILE A 191 9.03 10.81 9.45
CA ILE A 191 9.38 10.70 10.86
C ILE A 191 8.10 10.99 11.63
N ARG A 192 7.77 10.16 12.62
CA ARG A 192 6.73 10.43 13.61
C ARG A 192 7.32 10.16 14.98
N LEU A 193 7.17 11.08 15.92
CA LEU A 193 7.69 10.90 17.27
C LEU A 193 6.85 11.69 18.27
N GLU A 194 6.58 11.08 19.42
CA GLU A 194 5.92 11.74 20.55
C GLU A 194 6.70 13.01 20.97
N ALA A 195 5.99 14.10 21.27
CA ALA A 195 6.59 15.41 21.51
C ALA A 195 7.62 15.41 22.66
N ASP A 196 7.39 14.61 23.70
CA ASP A 196 8.28 14.52 24.86
C ASP A 196 9.60 13.82 24.54
N ALA A 197 9.65 13.05 23.45
CA ALA A 197 10.85 12.38 22.95
C ALA A 197 11.52 13.14 21.80
N TRP A 198 10.97 14.28 21.36
CA TRP A 198 11.50 15.05 20.24
C TRP A 198 12.80 15.77 20.61
N ASP A 199 13.90 15.34 19.99
CA ASP A 199 15.18 16.04 20.00
C ASP A 199 15.42 16.65 18.62
N GLU A 200 15.20 17.96 18.51
CA GLU A 200 15.33 18.69 17.25
C GLU A 200 16.74 18.57 16.67
N SER A 201 17.78 18.63 17.50
CA SER A 201 19.17 18.56 17.03
C SER A 201 19.49 17.20 16.41
N GLN A 202 19.01 16.11 17.03
CA GLN A 202 19.19 14.77 16.46
C GLN A 202 18.41 14.57 15.16
N MET A 203 17.18 15.09 15.08
CA MET A 203 16.36 14.97 13.89
C MET A 203 16.95 15.78 12.72
N MET A 204 17.40 17.01 12.98
CA MET A 204 18.07 17.82 11.96
C MET A 204 19.38 17.20 11.51
N GLY A 205 20.21 16.72 12.45
CA GLY A 205 21.45 16.03 12.11
C GLY A 205 21.22 14.79 11.24
N MET A 206 20.10 14.07 11.44
CA MET A 206 19.72 12.98 10.55
C MET A 206 19.37 13.48 9.15
N LEU A 207 18.54 14.53 9.03
CA LEU A 207 18.15 15.08 7.72
C LEU A 207 19.36 15.64 6.95
N GLU A 208 20.29 16.29 7.64
CA GLU A 208 21.53 16.81 7.06
C GLU A 208 22.51 15.70 6.65
N SER A 209 22.40 14.51 7.26
CA SER A 209 23.25 13.36 6.92
C SER A 209 22.89 12.67 5.61
N ILE A 210 21.81 13.09 4.94
CA ILE A 210 21.32 12.46 3.71
C ILE A 210 22.29 12.72 2.55
N GLN A 211 22.82 11.64 1.98
CA GLN A 211 23.73 11.64 0.83
C GLN A 211 23.24 10.78 -0.32
#